data_AF-A0A840SAK8-F1
#
_entry.id   AF-A0A840SAK8-F1
#
_cell.length_a   1.000
_cell.length_b   1.000
_cell.length_c   1.000
_cell.angle_alpha   90.00
_cell.angle_beta   90.00
_cell.angle_gamma   90.00
#
_symmetry.space_group_name_H-M   'P 1'
#
loop_
_entity.id
_entity.type
_entity.pdbx_description
1 polymer ?
#
loop_
_entity_poly.entity_id
_entity_poly.type
_entity_poly.pdbx_seq_one_letter_code
_entity_poly.pdbx_strand_id
1 'polypeptide(L)'
;MQFEELDAGDYRIYAGAIERAPGPGFCAALVVVRKAAKGQRDEVFRDEDVGAGYPWPSAQEALRFALQRGRDVVMCRTGLQRSKATQPINA
;
A
#
# COMPACT_ATOMS: atom_id res chain seq x y z
N MET A 1 -2.37 1.97 -18.39
CA MET A 1 -2.48 1.55 -16.96
C MET A 1 -1.32 0.61 -16.62
N GLN A 2 -0.44 1.02 -15.71
CA GLN A 2 0.71 0.21 -15.24
C GLN A 2 0.49 -0.16 -13.78
N PHE A 3 1.01 -1.30 -13.33
CA PHE A 3 0.94 -1.69 -11.93
C PHE A 3 2.23 -2.39 -11.50
N GLU A 4 2.57 -2.26 -10.22
CA GLU A 4 3.71 -2.92 -9.60
C GLU A 4 3.28 -3.49 -8.25
N GLU A 5 3.68 -4.72 -7.96
CA GLU A 5 3.45 -5.35 -6.66
C GLU A 5 4.76 -5.57 -5.91
N LEU A 6 4.74 -5.28 -4.61
CA LEU A 6 5.89 -5.42 -3.74
C LEU A 6 5.51 -6.18 -2.47
N ASP A 7 6.23 -7.28 -2.22
CA ASP A 7 6.10 -8.05 -0.99
C ASP A 7 6.87 -7.39 0.16
N ALA A 8 6.15 -7.06 1.23
CA ALA A 8 6.68 -6.42 2.43
C ALA A 8 6.38 -7.29 3.66
N GLY A 9 7.02 -8.48 3.71
CA GLY A 9 6.84 -9.44 4.80
C GLY A 9 5.42 -10.03 4.83
N ASP A 10 4.68 -9.74 5.92
CA ASP A 10 3.28 -10.14 6.11
C ASP A 10 2.29 -9.31 5.27
N TYR A 11 2.77 -8.28 4.58
CA TYR A 11 1.96 -7.41 3.74
C TYR A 11 2.37 -7.53 2.28
N ARG A 12 1.43 -7.27 1.39
CA ARG A 12 1.65 -7.09 -0.04
C ARG A 12 1.11 -5.73 -0.45
N ILE A 13 1.97 -4.97 -1.12
CA ILE A 13 1.69 -3.62 -1.59
C ILE A 13 1.42 -3.71 -3.08
N TYR A 14 0.30 -3.15 -3.52
CA TYR A 14 -0.09 -3.03 -4.92
C TYR A 14 -0.11 -1.56 -5.28
N ALA A 15 0.78 -1.15 -6.17
CA ALA A 15 0.82 0.19 -6.72
C ALA A 15 0.26 0.17 -8.14
N GLY A 16 -0.57 1.16 -8.48
CA GLY A 16 -1.13 1.35 -9.82
C GLY A 16 -0.87 2.77 -10.32
N ALA A 17 -0.55 2.90 -11.60
CA ALA A 17 -0.53 4.15 -12.33
C ALA A 17 -1.62 4.13 -13.40
N ILE A 18 -2.58 5.03 -13.24
CA ILE A 18 -3.78 5.14 -14.08
C ILE A 18 -3.67 6.43 -14.89
N GLU A 19 -3.81 6.34 -16.21
CA GLU A 19 -3.83 7.53 -17.08
C GLU A 19 -5.11 8.33 -16.86
N ARG A 20 -4.99 9.63 -16.66
CA ARG A 20 -6.14 10.49 -16.37
C ARG A 20 -6.73 11.06 -17.68
N ALA A 21 -7.76 10.44 -18.25
CA ALA A 21 -8.49 11.06 -19.36
C ALA A 21 -9.36 12.25 -18.86
N PRO A 22 -9.42 13.40 -19.57
CA PRO A 22 -8.82 13.74 -20.87
C PRO A 22 -7.49 14.54 -20.80
N GLY A 23 -6.78 14.56 -19.66
CA GLY A 23 -5.58 15.38 -19.47
C GLY A 23 -4.26 14.61 -19.59
N PRO A 24 -3.12 15.29 -19.78
CA PRO A 24 -1.82 14.65 -19.63
C PRO A 24 -1.57 14.38 -18.14
N GLY A 25 -1.29 13.13 -17.80
CA GLY A 25 -0.83 12.76 -16.48
C GLY A 25 -1.32 11.40 -16.01
N PHE A 26 -0.66 10.90 -14.98
CA PHE A 26 -0.99 9.64 -14.32
C PHE A 26 -1.45 9.93 -12.90
N CYS A 27 -2.51 9.27 -12.46
CA CYS A 27 -2.88 9.14 -11.05
C CYS A 27 -2.21 7.90 -10.47
N ALA A 28 -1.74 8.01 -9.24
CA ALA A 28 -1.23 6.88 -8.48
C ALA A 28 -2.34 6.28 -7.60
N ALA A 29 -2.42 4.96 -7.57
CA ALA A 29 -3.31 4.20 -6.69
C ALA A 29 -2.46 3.21 -5.87
N LEU A 30 -2.90 2.93 -4.66
CA LEU A 30 -2.21 2.08 -3.68
C LEU A 30 -3.21 1.22 -2.93
N VAL A 31 -2.93 -0.09 -2.88
CA VAL A 31 -3.62 -1.02 -2.00
C VAL A 31 -2.59 -1.80 -1.20
N VAL A 32 -2.74 -1.85 0.11
CA VAL A 32 -1.93 -2.69 0.99
C VAL A 32 -2.83 -3.78 1.55
N VAL A 33 -2.43 -5.02 1.31
CA VAL A 33 -3.15 -6.22 1.75
C VAL A 33 -2.28 -6.96 2.75
N ARG A 34 -2.86 -7.34 3.89
CA ARG A 34 -2.20 -8.27 4.82
C ARG A 34 -2.41 -9.70 4.33
N LYS A 35 -1.31 -10.43 4.16
CA LYS A 35 -1.30 -11.87 3.86
C LYS A 35 -1.55 -12.62 5.16
N ALA A 36 -2.82 -12.86 5.53
CA ALA A 36 -3.10 -13.69 6.71
C ALA A 36 -2.86 -15.18 6.41
N ALA A 37 -2.42 -15.94 7.41
CA ALA A 37 -2.09 -17.35 7.29
C ALA A 37 -3.28 -18.27 6.94
N LYS A 38 -4.53 -17.80 7.04
CA LYS A 38 -5.76 -18.57 6.76
C LYS A 38 -6.41 -18.25 5.41
N GLY A 39 -5.68 -17.64 4.47
CA GLY A 39 -6.20 -17.32 3.13
C GLY A 39 -7.12 -16.09 3.07
N GLN A 40 -7.38 -15.45 4.21
CA GLN A 40 -8.13 -14.20 4.27
C GLN A 40 -7.17 -13.04 3.94
N ARG A 41 -7.43 -12.40 2.81
CA ARG A 41 -6.75 -11.17 2.40
C ARG A 41 -7.48 -10.01 3.05
N ASP A 42 -6.90 -9.42 4.08
CA ASP A 42 -7.44 -8.19 4.67
C ASP A 42 -6.81 -6.99 3.96
N GLU A 43 -7.62 -6.24 3.21
CA GLU A 43 -7.25 -4.92 2.72
C GLU A 43 -7.09 -3.99 3.93
N VAL A 44 -5.84 -3.73 4.32
CA VAL A 44 -5.54 -2.89 5.48
C VAL A 44 -5.52 -1.41 5.13
N PHE A 45 -5.27 -1.09 3.86
CA PHE A 45 -5.22 0.27 3.34
C PHE A 45 -5.53 0.27 1.85
N ARG A 46 -6.41 1.16 1.40
CA ARG A 46 -6.71 1.39 -0.01
C ARG A 46 -6.84 2.89 -0.23
N ASP A 47 -6.14 3.39 -1.23
CA ASP A 47 -6.20 4.77 -1.66
C ASP A 47 -6.10 4.80 -3.19
N GLU A 48 -7.13 5.33 -3.83
CA GLU A 48 -7.28 5.36 -5.28
C GLU A 48 -6.68 6.64 -5.90
N ASP A 49 -6.28 7.60 -5.07
CA ASP A 49 -5.67 8.88 -5.48
C ASP A 49 -4.49 9.26 -4.56
N VAL A 50 -3.50 8.36 -4.53
CA VAL A 50 -2.24 8.56 -3.81
C VAL A 50 -1.45 9.68 -4.45
N GLY A 51 -1.62 10.88 -3.90
CA GLY A 51 -1.09 12.12 -4.48
C GLY A 51 -2.08 13.27 -4.43
N ALA A 52 -3.30 13.06 -3.92
CA ALA A 52 -4.32 14.10 -3.77
C ALA A 52 -4.62 14.81 -5.11
N GLY A 53 -4.67 14.04 -6.20
CA GLY A 53 -4.95 14.55 -7.53
C GLY A 53 -3.74 15.12 -8.25
N TYR A 54 -2.51 14.92 -7.77
CA TYR A 54 -1.31 15.34 -8.49
C TYR A 54 -1.15 14.57 -9.82
N PRO A 55 -1.07 15.27 -10.97
CA PRO A 55 -0.87 14.63 -12.26
C PRO A 55 0.62 14.31 -12.45
N TRP A 56 1.00 13.06 -12.20
CA TRP A 56 2.38 12.63 -12.40
C TRP A 56 2.73 12.67 -13.90
N PRO A 57 3.90 13.22 -14.29
CA PRO A 57 4.29 13.32 -15.70
C PRO A 57 4.67 11.96 -16.30
N SER A 58 4.95 10.94 -15.47
CA SER A 58 5.20 9.58 -15.91
C SER A 58 4.54 8.54 -14.99
N ALA A 59 4.19 7.39 -15.56
CA ALA A 59 3.69 6.25 -14.80
C ALA A 59 4.71 5.77 -13.75
N GLN A 60 6.00 5.82 -14.08
CA GLN A 60 7.06 5.33 -13.20
C GLN A 60 7.21 6.19 -11.94
N GLU A 61 7.05 7.51 -12.04
CA GLU A 61 7.03 8.39 -10.88
C GLU A 61 5.80 8.16 -10.00
N ALA A 62 4.63 8.00 -10.61
CA ALA A 62 3.39 7.65 -9.90
C ALA A 62 3.56 6.34 -9.11
N LEU A 63 4.08 5.29 -9.75
CA LEU A 63 4.34 4.00 -9.11
C LEU A 63 5.35 4.13 -7.97
N ARG A 64 6.47 4.83 -8.20
CA ARG A 64 7.49 5.04 -7.16
C ARG A 64 6.90 5.73 -5.92
N PHE A 65 6.08 6.76 -6.12
CA PHE A 65 5.42 7.46 -5.02
C PHE A 65 4.41 6.56 -4.29
N ALA A 66 3.59 5.81 -5.04
CA ALA A 66 2.65 4.84 -4.46
C ALA A 66 3.36 3.77 -3.62
N LEU A 67 4.46 3.21 -4.13
CA LEU A 67 5.26 2.22 -3.41
C LEU A 67 5.90 2.79 -2.15
N GLN A 68 6.43 4.02 -2.22
CA GLN A 68 7.00 4.69 -1.05
C GLN A 68 5.94 4.89 0.04
N ARG A 69 4.75 5.37 -0.33
CA ARG A 69 3.61 5.49 0.59
C ARG A 69 3.16 4.14 1.14
N GLY A 70 3.13 3.09 0.31
CA GLY A 70 2.79 1.73 0.73
C GLY A 70 3.78 1.21 1.79
N ARG A 71 5.07 1.48 1.60
CA ARG A 71 6.11 1.12 2.58
C ARG A 71 5.92 1.90 3.88
N ASP A 72 5.61 3.19 3.82
CA ASP A 72 5.34 3.99 5.02
C ASP A 72 4.14 3.46 5.81
N VAL A 73 3.06 3.08 5.11
CA VAL A 73 1.86 2.46 5.72
C VAL A 73 2.22 1.14 6.39
N VAL A 74 2.96 0.27 5.71
CA VAL A 74 3.42 -1.01 6.28
C VAL A 74 4.33 -0.75 7.48
N MET A 75 5.31 0.15 7.38
CA MET A 75 6.27 0.42 8.46
C MET A 75 5.60 1.05 9.69
N CYS A 76 4.75 2.08 9.52
CA CYS A 76 4.03 2.70 10.63
C CYS A 76 3.08 1.71 11.32
N ARG A 77 2.42 0.84 10.54
CA ARG A 77 1.49 -0.14 11.09
C ARG A 77 2.19 -1.36 11.70
N THR A 78 3.33 -1.76 11.16
CA THR A 78 4.17 -2.82 11.74
C THR A 78 4.83 -2.35 13.04
N GLY A 79 5.16 -1.06 13.16
CA GLY A 79 5.55 -0.45 14.45
C GLY A 79 4.45 -0.50 15.50
N LEU A 80 3.17 -0.38 15.10
CA LEU A 80 2.01 -0.46 15.98
C LEU A 80 1.60 -1.89 16.37
N GLN A 81 1.89 -2.91 15.55
CA GLN A 81 1.52 -4.31 15.86
C GLN A 81 2.47 -5.02 16.85
N ARG A 82 3.46 -4.33 17.42
CA ARG A 82 4.33 -4.89 18.47
C ARG A 82 3.72 -4.82 19.88
N SER A 83 2.41 -4.98 20.00
CA SER A 83 1.70 -5.05 21.29
C SER A 83 0.57 -6.09 21.29
N LYS A 84 0.94 -7.35 21.12
CA LYS A 84 0.25 -8.44 21.80
C LYS A 84 1.27 -9.42 22.33
N ALA A 85 2.06 -8.94 23.30
CA ALA A 85 2.76 -9.82 24.21
C ALA A 85 1.70 -10.53 25.05
N THR A 86 1.34 -11.73 24.61
CA THR A 86 0.73 -12.77 25.43
C THR A 86 1.52 -12.88 26.72
N GLN A 87 0.91 -12.56 27.87
CA GLN A 87 1.33 -13.11 29.15
C GLN A 87 0.22 -14.03 29.63
N PRO A 88 0.45 -15.35 29.71
CA PRO A 88 -0.31 -16.18 30.62
C PRO A 88 0.36 -16.06 31.98
N ILE A 89 -0.26 -15.34 32.91
CA ILE A 89 0.08 -15.46 34.33
C ILE A 89 -1.08 -16.15 35.03
N ASN A 90 -0.87 -17.45 35.23
CA ASN A 90 -1.52 -18.24 36.26
C ASN A 90 -1.10 -17.68 37.63
N ALA A 91 -2.07 -17.30 38.46
CA ALA A 91 -1.98 -17.31 39.92
C ALA A 91 -3.40 -17.24 40.50
#